data_AF-A0A368GYS5-F1
#
_entry.id   AF-A0A368GYS5-F1
#
_cell.length_a   1.000
_cell.length_b   1.000
_cell.length_c   1.000
_cell.angle_alpha   90.00
_cell.angle_beta   90.00
_cell.angle_gamma   90.00
#
_symmetry.space_group_name_H-M   'P 1'
#
loop_
_entity.id
_entity.type
_entity.pdbx_description
1 polymer ?
#
loop_
_entity_poly.entity_id
_entity_poly.type
_entity_poly.pdbx_seq_one_letter_code
_entity_poly.pdbx_strand_id
1 'polypeptide(L)'
;MKFKERCDEHMNNVLEVVKYSMPSAVCLNRPLITILDQVTQKQSKWLHKKLCRKVHYYLEKELSQLGAMLLDDTVAGDELTLRLNLPINFVRLRQCGICITNEPFLRRILVSVYRYNINNHLSKAKIFLPHSVGRSMYGVFDETGLLQYGQVFIQYSVSLKKPDGKLKIYTGPVMITKNPCHVAGDVRMFTAVYQPALAHLFDVVVFPRHGPRPHPDEMAGSDLDGDEYSVIFDPDIHFDHNEEAMTFPKSSPDDFESVPTTDDMVDFFLKYLRQDSIGRMSNAHLILADRKGLFE
;
A
#
# COMPACT_ATOMS: atom_id res chain seq x y z
N MET A 1 -4.70 23.33 8.83
CA MET A 1 -3.86 23.34 10.06
C MET A 1 -4.58 22.59 11.17
N LYS A 2 -3.84 21.87 12.02
CA LYS A 2 -4.42 21.11 13.15
C LYS A 2 -4.74 22.00 14.37
N PHE A 3 -4.08 23.14 14.52
CA PHE A 3 -4.31 24.12 15.59
C PHE A 3 -4.29 25.55 15.01
N LYS A 4 -4.86 26.52 15.72
CA LYS A 4 -4.71 27.94 15.37
C LYS A 4 -3.28 28.37 15.69
N GLU A 5 -2.57 28.91 14.69
CA GLU A 5 -1.22 29.45 14.87
C GLU A 5 -1.23 30.61 15.87
N ARG A 6 -0.34 30.57 16.87
CA ARG A 6 0.03 31.76 17.64
C ARG A 6 1.03 32.55 16.80
N CYS A 7 0.69 33.80 16.48
CA CYS A 7 1.44 34.65 15.56
C CYS A 7 2.87 35.02 16.00
N ASP A 8 3.31 34.64 17.21
CA ASP A 8 4.52 35.18 17.85
C ASP A 8 5.77 34.30 17.76
N GLU A 9 5.70 33.12 17.13
CA GLU A 9 6.84 32.20 17.06
C GLU A 9 7.48 32.18 15.66
N HIS A 10 8.59 32.91 15.49
CA HIS A 10 9.45 32.85 14.29
C HIS A 10 9.95 31.42 13.96
N MET A 11 9.82 30.47 14.90
CA MET A 11 10.14 29.04 14.70
C MET A 11 9.06 28.26 13.94
N ASN A 12 7.85 28.82 13.75
CA ASN A 12 6.73 28.10 13.12
C ASN A 12 6.77 28.06 11.58
N ASN A 13 7.77 28.68 10.94
CA ASN A 13 7.92 28.73 9.48
C ASN A 13 9.01 27.78 8.93
N VAL A 14 9.36 26.72 9.68
CA VAL A 14 10.35 25.72 9.25
C VAL A 14 9.62 24.57 8.55
N LEU A 15 10.01 24.26 7.31
CA LEU A 15 9.53 23.08 6.60
C LEU A 15 10.28 21.84 7.08
N GLU A 16 9.57 20.94 7.74
CA GLU A 16 10.10 19.64 8.16
C GLU A 16 9.59 18.54 7.22
N VAL A 17 10.52 17.80 6.60
CA VAL A 17 10.18 16.71 5.68
C VAL A 17 10.31 15.37 6.41
N VAL A 18 9.18 14.73 6.71
CA VAL A 18 9.14 13.41 7.35
C VAL A 18 9.51 12.29 6.37
N LYS A 19 8.93 12.34 5.17
CA LYS A 19 9.18 11.40 4.08
C LYS A 19 8.86 12.06 2.74
N TYR A 20 9.43 11.53 1.67
CA TYR A 20 9.18 11.95 0.30
C TYR A 20 8.79 10.74 -0.55
N SER A 21 8.15 11.01 -1.68
CA SER A 21 7.72 9.96 -2.59
C SER A 21 8.90 9.15 -3.13
N MET A 22 8.79 7.83 -3.05
CA MET A 22 9.79 6.88 -3.52
C MET A 22 9.12 5.65 -4.12
N PRO A 23 9.72 5.03 -5.16
CA PRO A 23 9.20 3.78 -5.70
C PRO A 23 9.08 2.71 -4.62
N SER A 24 7.89 2.12 -4.49
CA SER A 24 7.63 1.14 -3.44
C SER A 24 6.89 -0.08 -4.00
N ALA A 25 7.30 -1.27 -3.54
CA ALA A 25 6.66 -2.52 -3.91
C ALA A 25 5.29 -2.63 -3.24
N VAL A 26 4.28 -3.07 -4.01
CA VAL A 26 2.99 -3.44 -3.46
C VAL A 26 2.98 -4.92 -3.10
N CYS A 27 2.24 -5.27 -2.06
CA CYS A 27 1.96 -6.64 -1.70
C CYS A 27 0.47 -6.82 -1.44
N LEU A 28 -0.05 -8.00 -1.79
CA LEU A 28 -1.31 -8.47 -1.26
C LEU A 28 -1.13 -8.83 0.21
N ASN A 29 -2.17 -8.62 1.00
CA ASN A 29 -2.23 -9.02 2.39
C ASN A 29 -3.56 -9.75 2.64
N ARG A 30 -3.70 -10.40 3.79
CA ARG A 30 -4.90 -11.19 4.08
C ARG A 30 -6.21 -10.39 3.96
N PRO A 31 -6.38 -9.19 4.54
CA PRO A 31 -7.61 -8.40 4.35
C PRO A 31 -7.94 -8.10 2.87
N LEU A 32 -6.94 -7.68 2.09
CA LEU A 32 -7.15 -7.41 0.67
C LEU A 32 -7.53 -8.69 -0.08
N ILE A 33 -6.86 -9.81 0.18
CA ILE A 33 -7.19 -11.10 -0.44
C ILE A 33 -8.63 -11.51 -0.10
N THR A 34 -9.07 -11.35 1.15
CA THR A 34 -10.44 -11.63 1.57
C THR A 34 -11.46 -10.80 0.77
N ILE A 35 -11.21 -9.50 0.56
CA ILE A 35 -12.08 -8.65 -0.26
C ILE A 35 -12.08 -9.10 -1.72
N LEU A 36 -10.89 -9.29 -2.32
CA LEU A 36 -10.75 -9.72 -3.71
C LEU A 36 -11.51 -11.04 -3.96
N ASP A 37 -11.29 -12.03 -3.10
CA ASP A 37 -11.87 -13.37 -3.21
C ASP A 37 -13.40 -13.31 -3.24
N GLN A 38 -14.00 -12.62 -2.27
CA GLN A 38 -15.44 -12.60 -2.08
C GLN A 38 -16.16 -11.66 -3.05
N VAL A 39 -15.59 -10.49 -3.36
CA VAL A 39 -16.16 -9.57 -4.36
C VAL A 39 -16.16 -10.24 -5.73
N THR A 40 -15.05 -10.85 -6.15
CA THR A 40 -15.02 -11.55 -7.44
C THR A 40 -15.97 -12.76 -7.47
N GLN A 41 -16.13 -13.47 -6.35
CA GLN A 41 -17.09 -14.57 -6.24
C GLN A 41 -18.53 -14.09 -6.45
N LYS A 42 -18.89 -12.95 -5.85
CA LYS A 42 -20.19 -12.30 -6.00
C LYS A 42 -20.43 -11.83 -7.44
N GLN A 43 -19.42 -11.22 -8.07
CA GLN A 43 -19.56 -10.64 -9.41
C GLN A 43 -19.63 -11.71 -10.51
N SER A 44 -18.72 -12.70 -10.51
CA SER A 44 -18.68 -13.74 -11.54
C SER A 44 -17.82 -14.95 -11.14
N LYS A 45 -18.36 -16.17 -11.35
CA LYS A 45 -17.59 -17.41 -11.16
C LYS A 45 -16.32 -17.47 -11.99
N TRP A 46 -16.35 -16.91 -13.20
CA TRP A 46 -15.18 -16.87 -14.08
C TRP A 46 -14.11 -15.92 -13.51
N LEU A 47 -14.53 -14.73 -13.07
CA LEU A 47 -13.65 -13.73 -12.49
C LEU A 47 -12.98 -14.23 -11.21
N HIS A 48 -13.75 -14.86 -10.33
CA HIS A 48 -13.24 -15.50 -9.13
C HIS A 48 -12.18 -16.56 -9.44
N LYS A 49 -12.46 -17.47 -10.39
CA LYS A 49 -11.48 -18.49 -10.80
C LYS A 49 -10.21 -17.86 -11.40
N LYS A 50 -10.35 -16.76 -12.13
CA LYS A 50 -9.23 -15.99 -12.70
C LYS A 50 -8.37 -15.40 -11.59
N LEU A 51 -9.00 -14.73 -10.62
CA LEU A 51 -8.34 -14.18 -9.44
C LEU A 51 -7.59 -15.25 -8.65
N CYS A 52 -8.26 -16.35 -8.25
CA CYS A 52 -7.63 -17.39 -7.43
C CYS A 52 -6.37 -17.94 -8.12
N ARG A 53 -6.46 -18.25 -9.42
CA ARG A 53 -5.30 -18.70 -10.22
C ARG A 53 -4.17 -17.68 -10.19
N LYS A 54 -4.50 -16.39 -10.30
CA LYS A 54 -3.50 -15.32 -10.33
C LYS A 54 -2.83 -15.10 -8.98
N VAL A 55 -3.59 -15.13 -7.89
CA VAL A 55 -3.05 -15.05 -6.51
C VAL A 55 -2.13 -16.25 -6.23
N HIS A 56 -2.53 -17.47 -6.62
CA HIS A 56 -1.66 -18.65 -6.50
C HIS A 56 -0.40 -18.52 -7.35
N TYR A 57 -0.50 -18.01 -8.59
CA TYR A 57 0.66 -17.73 -9.44
C TYR A 57 1.63 -16.76 -8.77
N TYR A 58 1.13 -15.69 -8.14
CA TYR A 58 2.00 -14.74 -7.43
C TYR A 58 2.68 -15.37 -6.22
N LEU A 59 1.96 -16.17 -5.45
CA LEU A 59 2.55 -16.89 -4.32
C LEU A 59 3.63 -17.88 -4.80
N GLU A 60 3.36 -18.68 -5.82
CA GLU A 60 4.30 -19.66 -6.36
C GLU A 60 5.56 -18.99 -6.92
N LYS A 61 5.40 -17.87 -7.63
CA LYS A 61 6.51 -17.07 -8.15
C LYS A 61 7.39 -16.54 -7.02
N GLU A 62 6.78 -15.98 -5.98
CA GLU A 62 7.49 -15.45 -4.81
C GLU A 62 8.25 -16.56 -4.05
N LEU A 63 7.61 -17.71 -3.83
CA LEU A 63 8.25 -18.87 -3.19
C LEU A 63 9.40 -19.42 -4.04
N SER A 64 9.24 -19.43 -5.37
CA SER A 64 10.29 -19.87 -6.29
C SER A 64 11.49 -18.94 -6.25
N GLN A 65 11.29 -17.62 -6.20
CA GLN A 65 12.37 -16.64 -6.05
C GLN A 65 13.10 -16.78 -4.72
N LEU A 66 12.35 -16.96 -3.62
CA LEU A 66 12.92 -17.21 -2.29
C LEU A 66 13.70 -18.53 -2.22
N GLY A 67 13.27 -19.58 -2.94
CA GLY A 67 14.03 -20.82 -3.06
C GLY A 67 15.30 -20.64 -3.89
N ALA A 68 15.16 -20.03 -5.07
CA ALA A 68 16.25 -19.80 -6.01
C ALA A 68 17.36 -18.92 -5.40
N MET A 69 17.02 -17.90 -4.60
CA MET A 69 18.03 -17.05 -3.98
C MET A 69 18.99 -17.82 -3.07
N LEU A 70 18.61 -19.00 -2.57
CA LEU A 70 19.48 -19.83 -1.71
C LEU A 70 20.51 -20.65 -2.49
N LEU A 71 20.33 -20.79 -3.81
CA LEU A 71 21.10 -21.69 -4.68
C LEU A 71 21.79 -20.94 -5.83
N ASP A 72 21.23 -19.82 -6.26
CA ASP A 72 21.72 -19.02 -7.37
C ASP A 72 22.25 -17.67 -6.86
N ASP A 73 23.54 -17.44 -7.07
CA ASP A 73 24.26 -16.24 -6.65
C ASP A 73 23.73 -14.95 -7.30
N THR A 74 23.18 -15.07 -8.51
CA THR A 74 22.58 -13.95 -9.23
C THR A 74 21.28 -13.52 -8.58
N VAL A 75 20.40 -14.48 -8.31
CA VAL A 75 19.14 -14.25 -7.63
C VAL A 75 19.39 -13.80 -6.19
N ALA A 76 20.38 -14.38 -5.50
CA ALA A 76 20.79 -13.96 -4.16
C ALA A 76 21.16 -12.47 -4.12
N GLY A 77 21.99 -12.02 -5.07
CA GLY A 77 22.39 -10.62 -5.17
C GLY A 77 21.20 -9.69 -5.39
N ASP A 78 20.30 -10.04 -6.30
CA ASP A 78 19.13 -9.23 -6.65
C ASP A 78 18.10 -9.20 -5.52
N GLU A 79 17.78 -10.33 -4.89
CA GLU A 79 16.81 -10.42 -3.79
C GLU A 79 17.31 -9.75 -2.51
N LEU A 80 18.58 -9.93 -2.13
CA LEU A 80 19.16 -9.20 -0.99
C LEU A 80 19.17 -7.71 -1.25
N THR A 81 19.48 -7.32 -2.49
CA THR A 81 19.38 -5.93 -2.92
C THR A 81 17.94 -5.46 -2.73
N LEU A 82 16.94 -6.08 -3.33
CA LEU A 82 15.55 -5.62 -3.28
C LEU A 82 14.94 -5.61 -1.88
N ARG A 83 15.23 -6.62 -1.04
CA ARG A 83 14.55 -6.82 0.25
C ARG A 83 15.22 -6.11 1.43
N LEU A 84 16.48 -5.75 1.32
CA LEU A 84 17.22 -5.09 2.39
C LEU A 84 17.45 -3.61 2.08
N ASN A 85 17.12 -2.76 3.06
CA ASN A 85 17.50 -1.35 3.04
C ASN A 85 18.89 -1.15 3.66
N LEU A 86 19.89 -1.85 3.12
CA LEU A 86 21.29 -1.71 3.54
C LEU A 86 22.07 -0.93 2.48
N PRO A 87 23.10 -0.13 2.87
CA PRO A 87 23.97 0.57 1.94
C PRO A 87 24.94 -0.37 1.18
N ILE A 88 24.65 -1.67 1.15
CA ILE A 88 25.47 -2.70 0.52
C ILE A 88 24.96 -2.96 -0.89
N ASN A 89 25.85 -2.90 -1.87
CA ASN A 89 25.55 -3.28 -3.25
C ASN A 89 25.95 -4.75 -3.47
N PHE A 90 25.03 -5.68 -3.19
CA PHE A 90 25.27 -7.12 -3.32
C PHE A 90 25.60 -7.53 -4.76
N VAL A 91 25.02 -6.86 -5.76
CA VAL A 91 25.33 -7.08 -7.18
C VAL A 91 26.80 -6.78 -7.47
N ARG A 92 27.33 -5.67 -6.92
CA ARG A 92 28.75 -5.29 -7.07
C ARG A 92 29.68 -6.25 -6.33
N LEU A 93 29.31 -6.71 -5.13
CA LEU A 93 30.11 -7.70 -4.40
C LEU A 93 30.30 -8.99 -5.22
N ARG A 94 29.22 -9.47 -5.84
CA ARG A 94 29.26 -10.61 -6.76
C ARG A 94 30.16 -10.33 -7.98
N GLN A 95 30.08 -9.15 -8.58
CA GLN A 95 30.95 -8.75 -9.70
C GLN A 95 32.43 -8.73 -9.31
N CYS A 96 32.76 -8.49 -8.04
CA CYS A 96 34.12 -8.58 -7.51
C CYS A 96 34.56 -10.04 -7.20
N GLY A 97 33.74 -11.04 -7.50
CA GLY A 97 34.05 -12.46 -7.29
C GLY A 97 33.65 -13.01 -5.92
N ILE A 98 32.92 -12.25 -5.09
CA ILE A 98 32.41 -12.75 -3.81
C ILE A 98 31.17 -13.60 -4.06
N CYS A 99 31.23 -14.88 -3.68
CA CYS A 99 30.12 -15.79 -3.82
C CYS A 99 29.13 -15.62 -2.65
N ILE A 100 27.93 -15.10 -2.93
CA ILE A 100 26.93 -14.74 -1.91
C ILE A 100 26.37 -15.99 -1.22
N THR A 101 26.14 -17.08 -1.96
CA THR A 101 25.58 -18.33 -1.44
C THR A 101 26.58 -19.11 -0.59
N ASN A 102 27.89 -18.91 -0.80
CA ASN A 102 28.94 -19.69 -0.12
C ASN A 102 29.66 -18.90 0.98
N GLU A 103 29.74 -17.57 0.89
CA GLU A 103 30.37 -16.76 1.93
C GLU A 103 29.56 -16.86 3.24
N PRO A 104 30.15 -17.30 4.36
CA PRO A 104 29.40 -17.63 5.58
C PRO A 104 28.52 -16.51 6.13
N PHE A 105 28.97 -15.26 6.11
CA PHE A 105 28.21 -14.13 6.63
C PHE A 105 27.01 -13.78 5.73
N LEU A 106 27.22 -13.62 4.43
CA LEU A 106 26.19 -13.37 3.44
C LEU A 106 25.18 -14.51 3.36
N ARG A 107 25.64 -15.76 3.47
CA ARG A 107 24.77 -16.94 3.53
C ARG A 107 23.84 -16.90 4.75
N ARG A 108 24.32 -16.45 5.91
CA ARG A 108 23.49 -16.25 7.11
C ARG A 108 22.46 -15.14 6.95
N ILE A 109 22.82 -14.04 6.28
CA ILE A 109 21.86 -12.97 5.92
C ILE A 109 20.78 -13.53 5.02
N LEU A 110 21.17 -14.24 3.96
CA LEU A 110 20.26 -14.85 2.98
C LEU A 110 19.26 -15.82 3.62
N VAL A 111 19.73 -16.71 4.49
CA VAL A 111 18.86 -17.61 5.28
C VAL A 111 17.92 -16.82 6.19
N SER A 112 18.38 -15.74 6.80
CA SER A 112 17.56 -14.89 7.66
C SER A 112 16.45 -14.20 6.87
N VAL A 113 16.78 -13.64 5.70
CA VAL A 113 15.81 -13.02 4.77
C VAL A 113 14.81 -14.06 4.30
N TYR A 114 15.26 -15.26 3.92
CA TYR A 114 14.37 -16.36 3.54
C TYR A 114 13.35 -16.67 4.62
N ARG A 115 13.82 -16.96 5.85
CA ARG A 115 12.96 -17.34 6.98
C ARG A 115 11.99 -16.22 7.34
N TYR A 116 12.45 -14.98 7.33
CA TYR A 116 11.62 -13.80 7.58
C TYR A 116 10.45 -13.70 6.58
N ASN A 117 10.73 -13.86 5.28
CA ASN A 117 9.69 -13.79 4.24
C ASN A 117 8.74 -14.97 4.30
N ILE A 118 9.23 -16.21 4.47
CA ILE A 118 8.38 -17.39 4.67
C ILE A 118 7.44 -17.21 5.87
N ASN A 119 7.96 -16.71 6.99
CA ASN A 119 7.12 -16.44 8.17
C ASN A 119 6.05 -15.39 7.88
N ASN A 120 6.36 -14.33 7.12
CA ASN A 120 5.37 -13.32 6.72
C ASN A 120 4.32 -13.88 5.74
N HIS A 121 4.70 -14.75 4.81
CA HIS A 121 3.75 -15.42 3.92
C HIS A 121 2.78 -16.29 4.73
N LEU A 122 3.30 -17.11 5.66
CA LEU A 122 2.47 -18.00 6.49
C LEU A 122 1.57 -17.24 7.46
N SER A 123 2.09 -16.21 8.14
CA SER A 123 1.33 -15.51 9.20
C SER A 123 0.42 -14.40 8.69
N LYS A 124 0.79 -13.73 7.60
CA LYS A 124 0.12 -12.50 7.13
C LYS A 124 -0.38 -12.57 5.69
N ALA A 125 -0.12 -13.68 4.98
CA ALA A 125 -0.37 -13.80 3.55
C ALA A 125 0.21 -12.62 2.75
N LYS A 126 1.40 -12.14 3.15
CA LYS A 126 2.05 -10.97 2.53
C LYS A 126 2.69 -11.37 1.20
N ILE A 127 1.96 -11.30 0.09
CA ILE A 127 2.44 -11.76 -1.23
C ILE A 127 2.89 -10.55 -2.04
N PHE A 128 4.18 -10.43 -2.34
CA PHE A 128 4.67 -9.33 -3.16
C PHE A 128 4.25 -9.49 -4.62
N LEU A 129 3.81 -8.40 -5.23
CA LEU A 129 3.48 -8.39 -6.65
C LEU A 129 4.71 -8.00 -7.48
N PRO A 130 4.86 -8.56 -8.70
CA PRO A 130 5.90 -8.13 -9.61
C PRO A 130 5.84 -6.62 -9.87
N HIS A 131 7.00 -6.00 -10.02
CA HIS A 131 7.10 -4.56 -10.25
C HIS A 131 6.45 -4.10 -11.56
N SER A 132 6.18 -5.03 -12.47
CA SER A 132 5.48 -4.74 -13.73
C SER A 132 3.96 -4.67 -13.59
N VAL A 133 3.39 -4.91 -12.41
CA VAL A 133 1.93 -4.99 -12.24
C VAL A 133 1.37 -4.17 -11.08
N GLY A 134 2.21 -3.57 -10.24
CA GLY A 134 1.72 -2.70 -9.17
C GLY A 134 2.80 -1.95 -8.40
N ARG A 135 2.36 -0.98 -7.58
CA ARG A 135 3.17 -0.08 -6.75
C ARG A 135 2.41 0.34 -5.49
N SER A 136 3.13 0.59 -4.41
CA SER A 136 2.60 1.43 -3.32
C SER A 136 2.98 2.87 -3.66
N MET A 137 2.01 3.79 -3.61
CA MET A 137 2.19 5.19 -4.01
C MET A 137 1.51 6.12 -3.02
N TYR A 138 2.06 7.31 -2.79
CA TYR A 138 1.33 8.34 -2.06
C TYR A 138 0.15 8.85 -2.88
N GLY A 139 -0.95 9.16 -2.19
CA GLY A 139 -2.06 9.90 -2.79
C GLY A 139 -1.78 11.40 -2.83
N VAL A 140 -2.06 12.02 -3.96
CA VAL A 140 -2.14 13.48 -4.10
C VAL A 140 -3.40 13.84 -4.90
N PHE A 141 -3.82 15.10 -4.89
CA PHE A 141 -4.94 15.56 -5.70
C PHE A 141 -4.48 16.35 -6.92
N ASP A 142 -5.32 16.38 -7.94
CA ASP A 142 -5.13 17.16 -9.15
C ASP A 142 -5.41 18.65 -8.90
N GLU A 143 -4.36 19.45 -8.74
CA GLU A 143 -4.46 20.90 -8.59
C GLU A 143 -5.05 21.60 -9.82
N THR A 144 -4.93 20.98 -11.00
CA THR A 144 -5.39 21.55 -12.28
C THR A 144 -6.88 21.36 -12.53
N GLY A 145 -7.51 20.38 -11.87
CA GLY A 145 -8.94 20.07 -12.02
C GLY A 145 -9.32 19.46 -13.38
N LEU A 146 -8.36 18.85 -14.08
CA LEU A 146 -8.53 18.29 -15.41
C LEU A 146 -8.98 16.82 -15.38
N LEU A 147 -8.60 16.07 -14.34
CA LEU A 147 -9.08 14.70 -14.11
C LEU A 147 -10.57 14.70 -13.74
N GLN A 148 -11.34 13.87 -14.44
CA GLN A 148 -12.75 13.65 -14.14
C GLN A 148 -12.91 12.63 -13.01
N TYR A 149 -14.09 12.62 -12.37
CA TYR A 149 -14.43 11.60 -11.39
C TYR A 149 -14.37 10.19 -12.02
N GLY A 150 -13.72 9.26 -11.34
CA GLY A 150 -13.39 7.91 -11.82
C GLY A 150 -12.06 7.82 -12.57
N GLN A 151 -11.40 8.95 -12.85
CA GLN A 151 -10.09 9.00 -13.49
C GLN A 151 -8.97 9.26 -12.49
N VAL A 152 -7.80 8.69 -12.75
CA VAL A 152 -6.56 8.96 -11.99
C VAL A 152 -5.41 9.20 -12.95
N PHE A 153 -4.34 9.85 -12.48
CA PHE A 153 -3.08 9.90 -13.21
C PHE A 153 -2.01 9.09 -12.48
N ILE A 154 -1.30 8.24 -13.24
CA ILE A 154 -0.27 7.34 -12.71
C ILE A 154 0.95 7.37 -13.62
N GLN A 155 2.06 7.82 -13.04
CA GLN A 155 3.39 7.80 -13.63
C GLN A 155 4.37 7.32 -12.57
N TYR A 156 5.29 6.43 -12.91
CA TYR A 156 6.16 5.79 -11.92
C TYR A 156 7.54 5.47 -12.46
N SER A 157 8.52 5.43 -11.57
CA SER A 157 9.87 5.03 -11.89
C SER A 157 9.94 3.55 -12.28
N VAL A 158 10.73 3.25 -13.31
CA VAL A 158 10.98 1.88 -13.77
C VAL A 158 11.68 1.07 -12.66
N SER A 159 12.67 1.68 -12.01
CA SER A 159 13.39 1.09 -10.87
C SER A 159 12.61 1.23 -9.57
N LEU A 160 12.62 0.18 -8.74
CA LEU A 160 12.08 0.21 -7.38
C LEU A 160 13.04 0.77 -6.33
N LYS A 161 14.33 0.86 -6.64
CA LYS A 161 15.33 1.22 -5.63
C LYS A 161 15.67 2.69 -5.61
N LYS A 162 15.65 3.30 -6.79
CA LYS A 162 16.06 4.68 -6.98
C LYS A 162 15.21 5.28 -8.09
N PRO A 163 14.79 6.54 -7.96
CA PRO A 163 14.29 7.30 -9.09
C PRO A 163 15.47 7.48 -10.06
N ASP A 164 15.53 6.64 -11.09
CA ASP A 164 16.60 6.62 -12.10
C ASP A 164 16.32 7.58 -13.27
N GLY A 165 15.31 8.44 -13.11
CA GLY A 165 14.81 9.37 -14.12
C GLY A 165 14.05 8.70 -15.26
N LYS A 166 13.96 7.36 -15.29
CA LYS A 166 13.21 6.63 -16.30
C LYS A 166 11.79 6.41 -15.80
N LEU A 167 10.87 7.16 -16.37
CA LEU A 167 9.47 7.14 -16.00
C LEU A 167 8.67 6.30 -16.98
N LYS A 168 7.66 5.60 -16.46
CA LYS A 168 6.65 4.91 -17.23
C LYS A 168 5.28 5.47 -16.86
N ILE A 169 4.51 5.82 -17.87
CA ILE A 169 3.12 6.25 -17.73
C ILE A 169 2.24 5.00 -17.81
N TYR A 170 1.27 4.89 -16.91
CA TYR A 170 0.21 3.89 -17.00
C TYR A 170 -1.10 4.52 -17.47
N THR A 171 -1.77 3.87 -18.41
CA THR A 171 -3.11 4.24 -18.86
C THR A 171 -3.98 2.99 -18.96
N GLY A 172 -5.27 3.13 -18.68
CA GLY A 172 -6.23 2.02 -18.66
C GLY A 172 -6.75 1.69 -17.26
N PRO A 173 -7.50 0.58 -17.12
CA PRO A 173 -8.12 0.19 -15.86
C PRO A 173 -7.08 -0.05 -14.75
N VAL A 174 -7.34 0.44 -13.55
CA VAL A 174 -6.45 0.25 -12.40
C VAL A 174 -7.26 0.00 -11.14
N MET A 175 -6.80 -0.93 -10.33
CA MET A 175 -7.35 -1.20 -9.01
C MET A 175 -6.53 -0.44 -7.98
N ILE A 176 -7.20 0.29 -7.09
CA ILE A 176 -6.57 1.07 -6.02
C ILE A 176 -7.30 0.77 -4.72
N THR A 177 -6.54 0.66 -3.63
CA THR A 177 -7.08 0.54 -2.27
C THR A 177 -6.12 1.16 -1.27
N LYS A 178 -6.65 1.60 -0.13
CA LYS A 178 -5.87 1.97 1.05
C LYS A 178 -5.79 0.80 2.01
N ASN A 179 -4.60 0.54 2.57
CA ASN A 179 -4.45 -0.41 3.66
C ASN A 179 -4.50 0.31 5.02
N PRO A 180 -5.15 -0.27 6.04
CA PRO A 180 -5.97 -1.48 5.99
C PRO A 180 -7.31 -1.25 5.26
N CYS A 181 -7.78 -2.28 4.56
CA CYS A 181 -9.11 -2.35 3.94
C CYS A 181 -9.95 -3.40 4.66
N HIS A 182 -11.25 -3.15 4.81
CA HIS A 182 -12.15 -3.99 5.59
C HIS A 182 -13.41 -4.37 4.82
N VAL A 183 -13.99 -3.44 4.08
CA VAL A 183 -15.26 -3.64 3.39
C VAL A 183 -15.08 -3.72 1.89
N ALA A 184 -16.07 -4.28 1.21
CA ALA A 184 -16.04 -4.53 -0.24
C ALA A 184 -15.75 -3.24 -1.05
N GLY A 185 -16.34 -2.12 -0.63
CA GLY A 185 -16.17 -0.82 -1.28
C GLY A 185 -14.79 -0.17 -1.13
N ASP A 186 -13.93 -0.67 -0.23
CA ASP A 186 -12.60 -0.11 0.02
C ASP A 186 -11.60 -0.39 -1.12
N VAL A 187 -11.91 -1.38 -1.97
CA VAL A 187 -11.11 -1.72 -3.15
C VAL A 187 -11.85 -1.25 -4.38
N ARG A 188 -11.22 -0.34 -5.15
CA ARG A 188 -11.90 0.40 -6.21
C ARG A 188 -11.14 0.34 -7.52
N MET A 189 -11.91 0.22 -8.60
CA MET A 189 -11.51 0.34 -9.98
C MET A 189 -11.63 1.79 -10.44
N PHE A 190 -10.57 2.27 -11.09
CA PHE A 190 -10.47 3.58 -11.71
C PHE A 190 -9.93 3.43 -13.14
N THR A 191 -9.97 4.51 -13.91
CA THR A 191 -9.31 4.59 -15.22
C THR A 191 -8.13 5.53 -15.14
N ALA A 192 -6.93 5.00 -15.31
CA ALA A 192 -5.73 5.81 -15.44
C ALA A 192 -5.71 6.51 -16.80
N VAL A 193 -5.60 7.83 -16.80
CA VAL A 193 -5.54 8.66 -18.01
C VAL A 193 -4.26 9.49 -17.99
N TYR A 194 -3.67 9.67 -19.18
CA TYR A 194 -2.53 10.55 -19.31
C TYR A 194 -3.01 12.00 -19.36
N GLN A 195 -2.36 12.87 -18.58
CA GLN A 195 -2.59 14.29 -18.61
C GLN A 195 -1.26 15.07 -18.65
N PRO A 196 -0.95 15.83 -19.72
CA PRO A 196 0.32 16.53 -19.85
C PRO A 196 0.61 17.50 -18.71
N ALA A 197 -0.42 18.18 -18.19
CA ALA A 197 -0.29 19.11 -17.07
C ALA A 197 0.20 18.43 -15.78
N LEU A 198 0.00 17.11 -15.64
CA LEU A 198 0.39 16.31 -14.49
C LEU A 198 1.69 15.53 -14.71
N ALA A 199 2.34 15.67 -15.88
CA ALA A 199 3.53 14.89 -16.23
C ALA A 199 4.75 15.12 -15.32
N HIS A 200 4.73 16.18 -14.51
CA HIS A 200 5.76 16.45 -13.51
C HIS A 200 5.60 15.61 -12.23
N LEU A 201 4.43 15.00 -12.01
CA LEU A 201 4.16 14.12 -10.87
C LEU A 201 4.53 12.67 -11.20
N PHE A 202 5.27 12.00 -10.32
CA PHE A 202 5.64 10.59 -10.47
C PHE A 202 5.81 9.91 -9.12
N ASP A 203 5.70 8.58 -9.11
CA ASP A 203 5.68 7.73 -7.93
C ASP A 203 4.55 8.09 -6.92
N VAL A 204 3.53 8.79 -7.42
CA VAL A 204 2.31 9.16 -6.71
C VAL A 204 1.10 8.77 -7.56
N VAL A 205 -0.04 8.54 -6.92
CA VAL A 205 -1.34 8.45 -7.58
C VAL A 205 -2.07 9.78 -7.42
N VAL A 206 -2.49 10.37 -8.54
CA VAL A 206 -3.19 11.65 -8.54
C VAL A 206 -4.68 11.41 -8.69
N PHE A 207 -5.45 11.86 -7.70
CA PHE A 207 -6.90 11.78 -7.65
C PHE A 207 -7.56 13.05 -8.20
N PRO A 208 -8.77 12.97 -8.76
CA PRO A 208 -9.47 14.12 -9.28
C PRO A 208 -9.91 15.05 -8.15
N ARG A 209 -9.85 16.35 -8.41
CA ARG A 209 -10.36 17.38 -7.48
C ARG A 209 -11.88 17.42 -7.41
N HIS A 210 -12.55 17.05 -8.50
CA HIS A 210 -13.99 17.18 -8.66
C HIS A 210 -14.68 15.82 -8.63
N GLY A 211 -15.88 15.78 -8.06
CA GLY A 211 -16.70 14.58 -7.95
C GLY A 211 -17.72 14.68 -6.83
N PRO A 212 -18.69 13.74 -6.77
CA PRO A 212 -19.68 13.69 -5.70
C PRO A 212 -19.06 13.36 -4.34
N ARG A 213 -17.94 12.64 -4.32
CA ARG A 213 -17.22 12.21 -3.12
C ARG A 213 -15.72 12.10 -3.43
N PRO A 214 -14.81 12.49 -2.53
CA PRO A 214 -13.37 12.28 -2.76
C PRO A 214 -13.04 10.79 -2.86
N HIS A 215 -12.30 10.35 -3.88
CA HIS A 215 -11.89 8.94 -4.03
C HIS A 215 -11.06 8.40 -2.86
N PRO A 216 -10.13 9.16 -2.24
CA PRO A 216 -9.52 8.78 -0.97
C PRO A 216 -10.52 8.35 0.10
N ASP A 217 -11.57 9.14 0.31
CA ASP A 217 -12.59 8.91 1.33
C ASP A 217 -13.46 7.67 1.03
N GLU A 218 -13.61 7.32 -0.25
CA GLU A 218 -14.27 6.08 -0.67
C GLU A 218 -13.49 4.81 -0.32
N MET A 219 -12.20 4.93 0.00
CA MET A 219 -11.31 3.80 0.34
C MET A 219 -10.93 3.86 1.81
N ALA A 220 -11.69 3.19 2.69
CA ALA A 220 -11.43 3.17 4.14
C ALA A 220 -11.37 4.56 4.81
N GLY A 221 -12.09 5.55 4.28
CA GLY A 221 -12.13 6.91 4.82
C GLY A 221 -10.78 7.62 4.77
N SER A 222 -9.95 7.29 3.77
CA SER A 222 -8.62 7.86 3.58
C SER A 222 -8.65 9.36 3.32
N ASP A 223 -7.54 10.03 3.58
CA ASP A 223 -7.29 11.38 3.14
C ASP A 223 -5.96 11.48 2.37
N LEU A 224 -5.41 12.70 2.28
CA LEU A 224 -4.19 13.01 1.53
C LEU A 224 -3.14 13.71 2.42
N ASP A 225 -3.07 13.35 3.70
CA ASP A 225 -2.09 13.91 4.64
C ASP A 225 -0.77 13.11 4.74
N GLY A 226 -0.65 12.06 3.92
CA GLY A 226 0.46 11.11 3.94
C GLY A 226 0.05 9.65 3.68
N ASP A 227 -1.20 9.40 3.33
CA ASP A 227 -1.70 8.05 3.03
C ASP A 227 -1.04 7.43 1.78
N GLU A 228 -0.69 6.14 1.91
CA GLU A 228 -0.19 5.30 0.83
C GLU A 228 -1.27 4.34 0.29
N TYR A 229 -1.31 4.22 -1.02
CA TYR A 229 -2.29 3.43 -1.75
C TYR A 229 -1.61 2.27 -2.48
N SER A 230 -2.23 1.10 -2.40
CA SER A 230 -1.88 -0.05 -3.22
C SER A 230 -2.49 0.13 -4.61
N VAL A 231 -1.65 0.41 -5.60
CA VAL A 231 -2.04 0.65 -6.99
C VAL A 231 -1.66 -0.59 -7.81
N ILE A 232 -2.66 -1.31 -8.33
CA ILE A 232 -2.49 -2.59 -9.03
C ILE A 232 -3.14 -2.51 -10.41
N PHE A 233 -2.32 -2.68 -11.43
CA PHE A 233 -2.70 -2.55 -12.83
C PHE A 233 -2.69 -3.89 -13.58
N ASP A 234 -2.83 -5.00 -12.84
CA ASP A 234 -3.00 -6.34 -13.40
C ASP A 234 -4.47 -6.64 -13.74
N PRO A 235 -4.82 -6.79 -15.04
CA PRO A 235 -6.19 -7.07 -15.45
C PRO A 235 -6.70 -8.45 -15.01
N ASP A 236 -5.84 -9.33 -14.50
CA ASP A 236 -6.25 -10.65 -14.01
C ASP A 236 -6.83 -10.64 -12.60
N ILE A 237 -6.71 -9.53 -11.87
CA ILE A 237 -7.28 -9.38 -10.53
C ILE A 237 -8.31 -8.25 -10.43
N HIS A 238 -8.60 -7.55 -11.53
CA HIS A 238 -9.55 -6.44 -11.57
C HIS A 238 -10.98 -6.89 -11.32
N PHE A 239 -11.80 -5.99 -10.78
CA PHE A 239 -13.24 -6.18 -10.68
C PHE A 239 -13.95 -5.75 -11.96
N ASP A 240 -15.15 -6.26 -12.20
CA ASP A 240 -15.99 -5.81 -13.31
C ASP A 240 -16.60 -4.44 -13.01
N HIS A 241 -16.91 -4.17 -11.72
CA HIS A 241 -17.44 -2.90 -11.24
C HIS A 241 -17.09 -2.66 -9.76
N ASN A 242 -17.27 -1.42 -9.31
CA ASN A 242 -17.08 -1.03 -7.91
C ASN A 242 -18.28 -1.42 -7.05
N GLU A 243 -18.01 -1.96 -5.87
CA GLU A 243 -19.00 -2.08 -4.81
C GLU A 243 -19.23 -0.71 -4.15
N GLU A 244 -20.34 -0.59 -3.42
CA GLU A 244 -20.70 0.67 -2.74
C GLU A 244 -19.69 1.01 -1.65
N ALA A 245 -19.20 2.26 -1.66
CA ALA A 245 -18.27 2.76 -0.66
C ALA A 245 -18.99 2.99 0.67
N MET A 246 -18.44 2.46 1.77
CA MET A 246 -18.99 2.69 3.09
C MET A 246 -18.92 4.17 3.47
N THR A 247 -19.90 4.65 4.23
CA THR A 247 -19.89 6.01 4.78
C THR A 247 -19.19 5.99 6.13
N PHE A 248 -18.19 6.85 6.30
CA PHE A 248 -17.46 7.01 7.56
C PHE A 248 -17.94 8.31 8.24
N PRO A 249 -18.95 8.24 9.13
CA PRO A 249 -19.45 9.44 9.79
C PRO A 249 -18.36 10.02 10.69
N LYS A 250 -18.10 11.33 10.55
CA LYS A 250 -17.20 12.04 11.46
C LYS A 250 -17.86 12.16 12.82
N SER A 251 -17.15 11.76 13.87
CA SER A 251 -17.52 12.14 15.23
C SER A 251 -17.29 13.63 15.43
N SER A 252 -18.25 14.32 16.04
CA SER A 252 -18.04 15.67 16.54
C SER A 252 -17.09 15.59 17.73
N PRO A 253 -15.94 16.28 17.72
CA PRO A 253 -15.12 16.39 18.91
C PRO A 253 -15.91 17.14 19.99
N ASP A 254 -15.70 16.76 21.26
CA ASP A 254 -16.21 17.53 22.38
C ASP A 254 -15.41 18.84 22.45
N ASP A 255 -16.09 19.99 22.47
CA ASP A 255 -15.44 21.28 22.65
C ASP A 255 -15.04 21.44 24.12
N PHE A 256 -13.74 21.50 24.40
CA PHE A 256 -13.21 21.83 25.71
C PHE A 256 -12.82 23.31 25.74
N GLU A 257 -13.59 24.11 26.49
CA GLU A 257 -13.32 25.56 26.65
C GLU A 257 -12.18 25.85 27.65
N SER A 258 -11.79 24.89 28.49
CA SER A 258 -10.75 25.05 29.51
C SER A 258 -9.35 24.68 29.01
N VAL A 259 -8.33 25.33 29.58
CA VAL A 259 -6.92 24.95 29.34
C VAL A 259 -6.70 23.53 29.88
N PRO A 260 -6.11 22.61 29.10
CA PRO A 260 -5.86 21.24 29.54
C PRO A 260 -5.01 21.21 30.81
N THR A 261 -5.46 20.43 31.80
CA THR A 261 -4.75 20.20 33.06
C THR A 261 -3.94 18.90 33.01
N THR A 262 -3.08 18.69 34.01
CA THR A 262 -2.37 17.41 34.16
C THR A 262 -3.31 16.24 34.36
N ASP A 263 -4.42 16.45 35.09
CA ASP A 263 -5.42 15.42 35.33
C ASP A 263 -6.13 15.02 34.04
N ASP A 264 -6.43 15.99 33.15
CA ASP A 264 -6.99 15.71 31.81
C ASP A 264 -6.04 14.84 30.97
N MET A 265 -4.72 15.06 31.07
CA MET A 265 -3.74 14.20 30.41
C MET A 265 -3.76 12.78 30.97
N VAL A 266 -3.82 12.63 32.30
CA VAL A 266 -3.91 11.30 32.95
C VAL A 266 -5.16 10.57 32.51
N ASP A 267 -6.32 11.24 32.54
CA ASP A 267 -7.60 10.67 32.11
C ASP A 267 -7.60 10.29 30.63
N PHE A 268 -6.98 11.11 29.77
CA PHE A 268 -6.77 10.77 28.36
C PHE A 268 -6.01 9.45 28.20
N PHE A 269 -4.89 9.27 28.92
CA PHE A 269 -4.12 8.02 28.85
C PHE A 269 -4.91 6.82 29.40
N LEU A 270 -5.64 6.99 30.51
CA LEU A 270 -6.48 5.92 31.05
C LEU A 270 -7.59 5.53 30.08
N LYS A 271 -8.24 6.50 29.43
CA LYS A 271 -9.26 6.27 28.42
C LYS A 271 -8.67 5.57 27.19
N TYR A 272 -7.53 6.04 26.69
CA TYR A 272 -6.82 5.42 25.57
C TYR A 272 -6.49 3.95 25.86
N LEU A 273 -5.89 3.65 27.01
CA LEU A 273 -5.53 2.27 27.39
C LEU A 273 -6.75 1.33 27.50
N ARG A 274 -7.90 1.86 27.92
CA ARG A 274 -9.16 1.08 27.98
C ARG A 274 -9.77 0.87 26.59
N GLN A 275 -9.62 1.83 25.69
CA GLN A 275 -10.29 1.85 24.39
C GLN A 275 -9.43 1.26 23.25
N ASP A 276 -8.13 1.06 23.47
CA ASP A 276 -7.21 0.48 22.47
C ASP A 276 -7.58 -0.97 22.12
N SER A 277 -8.47 -1.09 21.15
CA SER A 277 -9.10 -2.34 20.72
C SER A 277 -9.09 -2.50 19.20
N ILE A 278 -8.54 -1.53 18.46
CA ILE A 278 -8.57 -1.47 16.99
C ILE A 278 -7.99 -2.75 16.38
N GLY A 279 -6.82 -3.19 16.85
CA GLY A 279 -6.19 -4.42 16.36
C GLY A 279 -7.03 -5.68 16.62
N ARG A 280 -7.72 -5.75 17.77
CA ARG A 280 -8.61 -6.88 18.10
C ARG A 280 -9.85 -6.86 17.23
N MET A 281 -10.46 -5.69 17.03
CA MET A 281 -11.64 -5.52 16.17
C MET A 281 -11.31 -5.83 14.72
N SER A 282 -10.18 -5.36 14.20
CA SER A 282 -9.69 -5.69 12.86
C SER A 282 -9.52 -7.20 12.66
N ASN A 283 -8.92 -7.91 13.62
CA ASN A 283 -8.75 -9.36 13.53
C ASN A 283 -10.08 -10.10 13.66
N ALA A 284 -10.97 -9.66 14.56
CA ALA A 284 -12.30 -10.23 14.72
C ALA A 284 -13.14 -10.08 13.44
N HIS A 285 -13.10 -8.90 12.81
CA HIS A 285 -13.72 -8.63 11.52
C HIS A 285 -13.21 -9.60 10.45
N LEU A 286 -11.89 -9.75 10.34
CA LEU A 286 -11.28 -10.67 9.37
C LEU A 286 -11.72 -12.13 9.59
N ILE A 287 -11.77 -12.59 10.85
CA ILE A 287 -12.25 -13.93 11.20
C ILE A 287 -13.73 -14.12 10.86
N LEU A 288 -14.56 -13.09 11.10
CA LEU A 288 -15.98 -13.12 10.77
C LEU A 288 -16.19 -13.15 9.25
N ALA A 289 -15.48 -12.30 8.51
CA ALA A 289 -15.52 -12.28 7.05
C ALA A 289 -15.08 -13.62 6.44
N ASP A 290 -14.07 -14.30 7.02
CA ASP A 290 -13.66 -15.63 6.58
C ASP A 290 -14.71 -16.73 6.89
N ARG A 291 -15.49 -16.57 7.96
CA ARG A 291 -16.46 -17.59 8.41
C ARG A 291 -17.86 -17.45 7.80
N LYS A 292 -18.34 -16.22 7.67
CA LYS A 292 -19.71 -15.90 7.21
C LYS A 292 -19.73 -15.25 5.83
N GLY A 293 -18.61 -14.67 5.43
CA GLY A 293 -18.57 -13.78 4.27
C GLY A 293 -18.60 -12.31 4.69
N LEU A 294 -18.24 -11.45 3.75
CA LEU A 294 -18.09 -10.01 3.88
C LEU A 294 -19.41 -9.28 3.61
N PHE A 295 -20.38 -9.97 3.01
CA PHE A 295 -21.70 -9.46 2.67
C PHE A 295 -22.82 -9.96 3.60
N GLU A 296 -22.50 -10.78 4.60
CA GLU A 296 -23.42 -11.32 5.61
C GLU A 296 -23.19 -10.69 7.00
#